data_AF-A0AA86U117-F1
#
_entry.id   AF-A0AA86U117-F1
#
_cell.length_a   1.000
_cell.length_b   1.000
_cell.length_c   1.000
_cell.angle_alpha   90.00
_cell.angle_beta   90.00
_cell.angle_gamma   90.00
#
_symmetry.space_group_name_H-M   'P 1'
#
loop_
_entity.id
_entity.type
_entity.pdbx_description
1 polymer ?
#
loop_
_entity_poly.entity_id
_entity_poly.type
_entity_poly.pdbx_seq_one_letter_code
_entity_poly.pdbx_strand_id
1 'polypeptide(L)'
;MARGNTMWDVSRWFHMAQDTFGDRVRDMGIFIDNHDQARFLEIATMTYGAPTALIMLDNALVLLHTWIGIPYLYYGTEQDMMGTQDPDCRRPLWQYGGYNTESERYQLIKKLNALRAKMPFDTLDQAEGEWSDHIYSFMRGDRVLSVISNGQSSIKVQSRFPANARVCDYLEPSHCVNVGSGGAFDVVLSNNKPRIFVKESDL
;
A
#
# COMPACT_ATOMS: atom_id res chain seq x y z
N MET A 1 -8.20 -15.74 6.09
CA MET A 1 -8.80 -14.74 5.18
C MET A 1 -9.86 -13.97 5.95
N ALA A 2 -9.62 -12.67 6.15
CA ALA A 2 -10.55 -11.73 6.77
C ALA A 2 -11.92 -11.81 6.07
N ARG A 3 -12.99 -11.99 6.85
CA ARG A 3 -14.39 -12.02 6.35
C ARG A 3 -15.13 -10.71 6.65
N GLY A 4 -14.44 -9.70 7.19
CA GLY A 4 -14.87 -8.30 7.21
C GLY A 4 -13.84 -7.49 6.45
N ASN A 5 -14.22 -6.86 5.35
CA ASN A 5 -13.32 -6.04 4.53
C ASN A 5 -13.09 -4.67 5.18
N THR A 6 -12.83 -4.65 6.48
CA THR A 6 -12.61 -3.45 7.27
C THR A 6 -11.13 -3.29 7.52
N MET A 7 -10.64 -2.05 7.57
CA MET A 7 -9.22 -1.82 7.89
C MET A 7 -8.87 -2.19 9.35
N TRP A 8 -9.87 -2.48 10.19
CA TRP A 8 -9.65 -3.13 11.50
C TRP A 8 -8.93 -4.46 11.38
N ASP A 9 -9.22 -5.26 10.36
CA ASP A 9 -8.54 -6.54 10.18
C ASP A 9 -7.06 -6.33 9.81
N VAL A 10 -6.73 -5.26 9.08
CA VAL A 10 -5.32 -4.87 8.81
C VAL A 10 -4.60 -4.53 10.11
N SER A 11 -5.18 -3.69 10.96
CA SER A 11 -4.62 -3.35 12.28
C SER A 11 -4.47 -4.60 13.16
N ARG A 12 -5.51 -5.44 13.20
CA ARG A 12 -5.48 -6.70 13.95
C ARG A 12 -4.34 -7.61 13.48
N TRP A 13 -4.16 -7.79 12.18
CA TRP A 13 -3.08 -8.62 11.65
C TRP A 13 -1.70 -8.02 11.94
N PHE A 14 -1.56 -6.69 11.90
CA PHE A 14 -0.34 -6.00 12.33
C PHE A 14 0.01 -6.36 13.77
N HIS A 15 -0.92 -6.15 14.71
CA HIS A 15 -0.71 -6.43 16.13
C HIS A 15 -0.47 -7.91 16.40
N MET A 16 -1.25 -8.81 15.78
CA MET A 16 -1.05 -10.25 15.92
C MET A 16 0.34 -10.69 15.44
N ALA A 17 0.83 -10.14 14.33
CA ALA A 17 2.17 -10.44 13.82
C ALA A 17 3.25 -9.91 14.78
N GLN A 18 3.11 -8.67 15.26
CA GLN A 18 4.03 -8.08 16.23
C GLN A 18 4.09 -8.88 17.53
N ASP A 19 2.94 -9.27 18.08
CA ASP A 19 2.87 -10.06 19.32
C ASP A 19 3.48 -11.46 19.14
N THR A 20 3.33 -12.05 17.95
CA THR A 20 3.80 -13.42 17.68
C THR A 20 5.30 -13.47 17.36
N PHE A 21 5.79 -12.53 16.56
CA PHE A 21 7.13 -12.59 15.99
C PHE A 21 8.08 -11.52 16.55
N GLY A 22 7.56 -10.52 17.26
CA GLY A 22 8.32 -9.38 17.77
C GLY A 22 9.08 -8.68 16.65
N ASP A 23 10.36 -8.38 16.91
CA ASP A 23 11.24 -7.74 15.92
C ASP A 23 11.41 -8.52 14.62
N ARG A 24 11.16 -9.85 14.62
CA ARG A 24 11.30 -10.70 13.43
C ARG A 24 10.17 -10.53 12.43
N VAL A 25 9.13 -9.72 12.73
CA VAL A 25 8.14 -9.32 11.70
C VAL A 25 8.83 -8.70 10.48
N ARG A 26 9.95 -8.00 10.67
CA ARG A 26 10.73 -7.39 9.58
C ARG A 26 11.35 -8.43 8.62
N ASP A 27 11.55 -9.66 9.07
CA ASP A 27 12.14 -10.73 8.27
C ASP A 27 11.07 -11.52 7.49
N MET A 28 9.78 -11.19 7.69
CA MET A 28 8.67 -11.90 7.06
C MET A 28 8.42 -11.43 5.64
N GLY A 29 8.07 -12.39 4.78
CA GLY A 29 7.55 -12.12 3.46
C GLY A 29 6.08 -11.75 3.51
N ILE A 30 5.75 -10.59 2.98
CA ILE A 30 4.37 -10.13 2.81
C ILE A 30 3.99 -10.22 1.33
N PHE A 31 2.78 -10.68 1.04
CA PHE A 31 2.26 -10.82 -0.32
C PHE A 31 0.75 -10.57 -0.33
N ILE A 32 0.26 -10.11 -1.47
CA ILE A 32 -1.19 -9.96 -1.73
C ILE A 32 -1.71 -11.02 -2.70
N ASP A 33 -0.80 -11.70 -3.40
CA ASP A 33 -1.04 -12.68 -4.45
C ASP A 33 -0.02 -13.80 -4.40
N ASN A 34 -0.43 -15.01 -4.81
CA ASN A 34 0.47 -16.13 -5.09
C ASN A 34 -0.18 -17.12 -6.08
N HIS A 35 0.47 -18.27 -6.29
CA HIS A 35 0.01 -19.30 -7.23
C HIS A 35 -0.93 -20.34 -6.63
N ASP A 36 -1.24 -20.26 -5.34
CA ASP A 36 -2.08 -21.22 -4.62
C ASP A 36 -3.45 -20.62 -4.25
N GLN A 37 -3.69 -19.35 -4.57
CA GLN A 37 -4.94 -18.64 -4.31
C GLN A 37 -5.42 -17.96 -5.59
N ALA A 38 -6.72 -17.68 -5.67
CA ALA A 38 -7.24 -16.78 -6.70
C ALA A 38 -6.59 -15.40 -6.55
N ARG A 39 -6.35 -14.74 -7.69
CA ARG A 39 -5.67 -13.44 -7.69
C ARG A 39 -6.51 -12.36 -7.01
N PHE A 40 -5.86 -11.40 -6.37
CA PHE A 40 -6.47 -10.27 -5.67
C PHE A 40 -7.47 -9.55 -6.58
N LEU A 41 -7.03 -9.22 -7.80
CA LEU A 41 -7.86 -8.47 -8.75
C LEU A 41 -9.11 -9.26 -9.17
N GLU A 42 -9.02 -10.59 -9.27
CA GLU A 42 -10.18 -11.46 -9.54
C GLU A 42 -11.20 -11.35 -8.39
N ILE A 43 -10.74 -11.62 -7.16
CA ILE A 43 -11.60 -11.61 -5.96
C ILE A 43 -12.25 -10.23 -5.76
N ALA A 44 -11.46 -9.17 -5.91
CA ALA A 44 -11.93 -7.79 -5.76
C ALA A 44 -12.92 -7.42 -6.87
N THR A 45 -12.68 -7.84 -8.11
CA THR A 45 -13.58 -7.57 -9.24
C THR A 45 -14.93 -8.27 -9.06
N MET A 46 -14.93 -9.53 -8.62
CA MET A 46 -16.16 -10.27 -8.33
C MET A 46 -17.00 -9.63 -7.22
N THR A 47 -16.35 -8.97 -6.25
CA THR A 47 -17.02 -8.39 -5.08
C THR A 47 -17.45 -6.94 -5.30
N TYR A 48 -16.63 -6.13 -5.98
CA TYR A 48 -16.76 -4.67 -6.04
C TYR A 48 -16.83 -4.10 -7.45
N GLY A 49 -16.67 -4.93 -8.48
CA GLY A 49 -16.58 -4.51 -9.89
C GLY A 49 -15.19 -4.01 -10.27
N ALA A 50 -14.87 -4.10 -11.56
CA ALA A 50 -13.52 -3.86 -12.08
C ALA A 50 -12.95 -2.45 -11.77
N PRO A 51 -13.68 -1.34 -11.92
CA PRO A 51 -13.12 -0.01 -11.64
C PRO A 51 -12.69 0.16 -10.18
N THR A 52 -13.51 -0.33 -9.25
CA THR A 52 -13.21 -0.28 -7.81
C THR A 52 -12.06 -1.23 -7.45
N ALA A 53 -12.06 -2.44 -8.02
CA ALA A 53 -11.04 -3.45 -7.76
C ALA A 53 -9.63 -2.98 -8.18
N LEU A 54 -9.54 -2.24 -9.27
CA LEU A 54 -8.30 -1.62 -9.74
C LEU A 54 -7.74 -0.58 -8.74
N ILE A 55 -8.60 0.25 -8.15
CA ILE A 55 -8.21 1.21 -7.10
C ILE A 55 -7.81 0.48 -5.81
N MET A 56 -8.51 -0.60 -5.46
CA MET A 56 -8.15 -1.44 -4.32
C MET A 56 -6.79 -2.12 -4.54
N LEU A 57 -6.46 -2.52 -5.77
CA LEU A 57 -5.14 -3.07 -6.10
C LEU A 57 -4.04 -2.02 -5.93
N ASP A 58 -4.27 -0.77 -6.35
CA ASP A 58 -3.31 0.32 -6.11
C ASP A 58 -3.04 0.49 -4.60
N ASN A 59 -4.09 0.47 -3.77
CA ASN A 59 -3.97 0.54 -2.31
C ASN A 59 -3.22 -0.67 -1.72
N ALA A 60 -3.52 -1.87 -2.20
CA ALA A 60 -2.86 -3.10 -1.77
C ALA A 60 -1.37 -3.11 -2.14
N LEU A 61 -1.01 -2.58 -3.31
CA LEU A 61 0.38 -2.43 -3.76
C LEU A 61 1.13 -1.40 -2.91
N VAL A 62 0.51 -0.26 -2.56
CA VAL A 62 1.12 0.69 -1.64
C VAL A 62 1.36 0.05 -0.29
N LEU A 63 0.36 -0.63 0.30
CA LEU A 63 0.53 -1.38 1.54
C LEU A 63 1.69 -2.37 1.42
N LEU A 64 1.67 -3.24 0.40
CA LEU A 64 2.70 -4.26 0.19
C LEU A 64 4.11 -3.65 0.18
N HIS A 65 4.32 -2.53 -0.50
CA HIS A 65 5.65 -1.96 -0.66
C HIS A 65 6.07 -1.04 0.49
N THR A 66 5.17 -0.55 1.33
CA THR A 66 5.54 0.32 2.46
C THR A 66 5.40 -0.33 3.83
N TRP A 67 4.75 -1.48 3.91
CA TRP A 67 4.58 -2.26 5.14
C TRP A 67 5.90 -2.85 5.66
N ILE A 68 5.95 -3.10 6.98
CA ILE A 68 7.07 -3.78 7.63
C ILE A 68 7.21 -5.22 7.12
N GLY A 69 8.43 -5.62 6.75
CA GLY A 69 8.70 -6.90 6.10
C GLY A 69 9.25 -6.73 4.69
N ILE A 70 9.39 -7.87 4.02
CA ILE A 70 9.94 -8.00 2.67
C ILE A 70 8.77 -8.17 1.70
N PRO A 71 8.58 -7.26 0.71
CA PRO A 71 7.51 -7.39 -0.27
C PRO A 71 7.77 -8.52 -1.28
N TYR A 72 6.78 -9.40 -1.44
CA TYR A 72 6.73 -10.42 -2.48
C TYR A 72 5.58 -10.08 -3.42
N LEU A 73 5.93 -9.78 -4.68
CA LEU A 73 4.98 -9.54 -5.75
C LEU A 73 4.92 -10.77 -6.66
N TYR A 74 3.73 -11.28 -6.92
CA TYR A 74 3.53 -12.36 -7.87
C TYR A 74 3.40 -11.82 -9.30
N TYR A 75 4.06 -12.47 -10.26
CA TYR A 75 4.09 -11.99 -11.64
C TYR A 75 2.68 -11.86 -12.23
N GLY A 76 2.50 -10.92 -13.15
CA GLY A 76 1.23 -10.61 -13.78
C GLY A 76 0.39 -9.61 -12.99
N THR A 77 0.60 -9.43 -11.67
CA THR A 77 -0.09 -8.38 -10.92
C THR A 77 0.24 -6.99 -11.48
N GLU A 78 1.46 -6.79 -11.97
CA GLU A 78 1.89 -5.57 -12.69
C GLU A 78 1.20 -5.35 -14.04
N GLN A 79 0.51 -6.37 -14.56
CA GLN A 79 -0.24 -6.31 -15.82
C GLN A 79 -1.75 -6.36 -15.60
N ASP A 80 -2.25 -6.21 -14.37
CA ASP A 80 -3.68 -6.40 -14.03
C ASP A 80 -4.18 -7.82 -14.36
N MET A 81 -3.32 -8.83 -14.14
CA MET A 81 -3.67 -10.22 -14.40
C MET A 81 -4.76 -10.71 -13.45
N MET A 82 -5.89 -11.08 -14.05
CA MET A 82 -6.97 -11.80 -13.39
C MET A 82 -6.74 -13.32 -13.45
N GLY A 83 -7.38 -14.04 -12.53
CA GLY A 83 -7.25 -15.50 -12.44
C GLY A 83 -7.94 -16.04 -11.20
N THR A 84 -8.80 -17.03 -11.40
CA THR A 84 -9.48 -17.78 -10.34
C THR A 84 -8.52 -18.80 -9.69
N GLN A 85 -9.01 -19.89 -9.09
CA GLN A 85 -8.14 -20.89 -8.46
C GLN A 85 -7.23 -21.60 -9.47
N ASP A 86 -6.22 -22.31 -8.95
CA ASP A 86 -5.33 -23.18 -9.73
C ASP A 86 -6.14 -24.06 -10.71
N PRO A 87 -5.82 -24.07 -12.02
CA PRO A 87 -4.63 -23.49 -12.69
C PRO A 87 -4.76 -22.07 -13.21
N ASP A 88 -5.91 -21.43 -13.05
CA ASP A 88 -6.18 -20.14 -13.68
C ASP A 88 -5.36 -18.97 -13.07
N CYS A 89 -4.90 -19.09 -11.83
CA CYS A 89 -3.95 -18.14 -11.23
C CYS A 89 -2.53 -18.21 -11.84
N ARG A 90 -2.24 -19.20 -12.69
CA ARG A 90 -0.91 -19.46 -13.31
C ARG A 90 -0.85 -19.11 -14.80
N ARG A 91 -1.64 -18.12 -15.24
CA ARG A 91 -1.67 -17.70 -16.65
C ARG A 91 -0.30 -17.23 -17.15
N PRO A 92 0.07 -17.52 -18.42
CA PRO A 92 1.35 -17.12 -18.97
C PRO A 92 1.45 -15.60 -19.17
N LEU A 93 2.48 -14.98 -18.59
CA LEU A 93 2.67 -13.52 -18.65
C LEU A 93 2.80 -12.99 -20.09
N TRP A 94 3.47 -13.73 -20.98
CA TRP A 94 3.67 -13.30 -22.36
C TRP A 94 2.37 -13.18 -23.16
N GLN A 95 1.29 -13.82 -22.72
CA GLN A 95 -0.04 -13.69 -23.33
C GLN A 95 -0.88 -12.57 -22.69
N TYR A 96 -0.41 -11.97 -21.59
CA TYR A 96 -1.14 -11.00 -20.80
C TYR A 96 -0.38 -9.67 -20.73
N GLY A 97 -0.61 -8.81 -21.73
CA GLY A 97 0.09 -7.52 -21.85
C GLY A 97 1.49 -7.60 -22.45
N GLY A 98 2.01 -8.78 -22.78
CA GLY A 98 3.24 -8.95 -23.57
C GLY A 98 4.47 -8.29 -22.95
N TYR A 99 4.58 -8.30 -21.61
CA TYR A 99 5.64 -7.62 -20.86
C TYR A 99 5.62 -6.08 -20.97
N ASN A 100 4.45 -5.47 -21.19
CA ASN A 100 4.31 -4.02 -21.28
C ASN A 100 4.80 -3.31 -20.01
N THR A 101 5.92 -2.60 -20.13
CA THR A 101 6.49 -1.81 -19.02
C THR A 101 5.76 -0.49 -18.79
N GLU A 102 4.87 -0.09 -19.69
CA GLU A 102 4.14 1.18 -19.60
C GLU A 102 2.74 1.02 -18.99
N SER A 103 2.38 -0.17 -18.48
CA SER A 103 1.12 -0.34 -17.75
C SER A 103 1.11 0.51 -16.46
N GLU A 104 -0.09 0.93 -16.04
CA GLU A 104 -0.26 1.79 -14.84
C GLU A 104 0.36 1.12 -13.60
N ARG A 105 0.12 -0.18 -13.40
CA ARG A 105 0.62 -0.92 -12.23
C ARG A 105 2.10 -1.18 -12.32
N TYR A 106 2.65 -1.46 -13.51
CA TYR A 106 4.10 -1.58 -13.67
C TYR A 106 4.79 -0.27 -13.25
N GLN A 107 4.30 0.88 -13.73
CA GLN A 107 4.86 2.18 -13.39
C GLN A 107 4.68 2.51 -11.89
N LEU A 108 3.54 2.15 -11.29
CA LEU A 108 3.33 2.27 -9.84
C LEU A 108 4.35 1.42 -9.06
N ILE A 109 4.47 0.13 -9.36
CA ILE A 109 5.42 -0.79 -8.71
C ILE A 109 6.86 -0.30 -8.88
N LYS A 110 7.22 0.22 -10.06
CA LYS A 110 8.52 0.83 -10.32
C LYS A 110 8.79 2.02 -9.39
N LYS A 111 7.82 2.93 -9.23
CA LYS A 111 7.92 4.06 -8.28
C LYS A 111 8.05 3.56 -6.83
N LEU A 112 7.24 2.58 -6.43
CA LEU A 112 7.27 2.04 -5.07
C LEU A 112 8.61 1.37 -4.73
N ASN A 113 9.19 0.62 -5.67
CA ASN A 113 10.52 0.04 -5.51
C ASN A 113 11.61 1.12 -5.45
N ALA A 114 11.49 2.20 -6.23
CA ALA A 114 12.41 3.33 -6.14
C ALA A 114 12.35 4.02 -4.76
N LEU A 115 11.15 4.19 -4.20
CA LEU A 115 10.98 4.69 -2.82
C LEU A 115 11.67 3.77 -1.80
N ARG A 116 11.46 2.45 -1.92
CA ARG A 116 12.10 1.47 -1.04
C ARG A 116 13.62 1.49 -1.13
N ALA A 117 14.18 1.67 -2.32
CA ALA A 117 15.62 1.77 -2.52
C ALA A 117 16.19 3.08 -1.97
N LYS A 118 15.40 4.17 -1.99
CA LYS A 118 15.82 5.49 -1.51
C LYS A 118 15.79 5.63 0.01
N MET A 119 14.85 4.95 0.66
CA MET A 119 14.61 5.07 2.10
C MET A 119 15.13 3.85 2.86
N PRO A 120 15.56 3.98 4.13
CA PRO A 120 16.12 2.86 4.89
C PRO A 120 15.03 1.95 5.49
N PHE A 121 14.10 1.44 4.66
CA PHE A 121 12.93 0.66 5.12
C PHE A 121 13.28 -0.50 6.06
N ASP A 122 14.45 -1.13 5.91
CA ASP A 122 14.84 -2.27 6.73
C ASP A 122 15.16 -1.88 8.19
N THR A 123 15.47 -0.61 8.44
CA THR A 123 15.76 -0.08 9.78
C THR A 123 14.60 0.70 10.40
N LEU A 124 13.62 1.10 9.59
CA LEU A 124 12.47 1.88 10.07
C LEU A 124 11.45 0.98 10.76
N ASP A 125 11.08 1.33 11.99
CA ASP A 125 9.92 0.76 12.67
C ASP A 125 8.63 1.07 11.89
N GLN A 126 7.54 0.39 12.25
CA GLN A 126 6.21 0.73 11.78
C GLN A 126 5.37 1.18 12.97
N ALA A 127 4.63 2.27 12.78
CA ALA A 127 3.67 2.75 13.76
C ALA A 127 2.36 3.09 13.07
N GLU A 128 1.26 2.58 13.61
CA GLU A 128 -0.07 2.95 13.14
C GLU A 128 -0.33 4.44 13.37
N GLY A 129 -0.98 5.06 12.40
CA GLY A 129 -1.65 6.33 12.57
C GLY A 129 -3.15 6.09 12.80
N GLU A 130 -3.97 6.92 12.18
CA GLU A 130 -5.43 6.79 12.21
C GLU A 130 -5.91 5.64 11.31
N TRP A 131 -6.93 4.93 11.76
CA TRP A 131 -7.59 3.87 11.00
C TRP A 131 -9.08 3.76 11.37
N SER A 132 -9.90 3.27 10.45
CA SER A 132 -11.36 3.07 10.61
C SER A 132 -11.82 1.81 9.86
N ASP A 133 -13.12 1.66 9.59
CA ASP A 133 -13.56 0.63 8.65
C ASP A 133 -12.99 0.83 7.24
N HIS A 134 -12.75 2.09 6.85
CA HIS A 134 -12.54 2.46 5.45
C HIS A 134 -11.20 3.08 5.10
N ILE A 135 -10.35 3.31 6.09
CA ILE A 135 -9.06 3.96 5.91
C ILE A 135 -8.05 3.42 6.90
N TYR A 136 -6.79 3.42 6.48
CA TYR A 136 -5.68 3.02 7.33
C TYR A 136 -4.48 3.87 7.00
N SER A 137 -3.86 4.45 8.02
CA SER A 137 -2.63 5.20 7.89
C SER A 137 -1.56 4.64 8.82
N PHE A 138 -0.31 4.70 8.37
CA PHE A 138 0.83 4.24 9.16
C PHE A 138 2.12 4.93 8.71
N MET A 139 3.01 5.10 9.68
CA MET A 139 4.36 5.63 9.50
C MET A 139 5.37 4.49 9.41
N ARG A 140 6.39 4.67 8.58
CA ARG A 140 7.69 4.01 8.70
C ARG A 140 8.70 5.00 9.25
N GLY A 141 9.09 4.83 10.51
CA GLY A 141 9.87 5.81 11.28
C GLY A 141 9.23 7.19 11.27
N ASP A 142 10.03 8.20 10.97
CA ASP A 142 9.63 9.59 10.74
C ASP A 142 9.77 10.01 9.27
N ARG A 143 9.87 9.04 8.36
CA ARG A 143 10.28 9.24 6.96
C ARG A 143 9.16 9.09 5.94
N VAL A 144 8.30 8.09 6.13
CA VAL A 144 7.27 7.72 5.14
C VAL A 144 5.94 7.55 5.83
N LEU A 145 4.94 8.34 5.45
CA LEU A 145 3.55 8.14 5.83
C LEU A 145 2.82 7.48 4.65
N SER A 146 2.18 6.34 4.87
CA SER A 146 1.27 5.74 3.89
C SER A 146 -0.17 5.89 4.35
N VAL A 147 -1.06 6.27 3.44
CA VAL A 147 -2.50 6.34 3.67
C VAL A 147 -3.21 5.57 2.58
N ILE A 148 -3.94 4.52 2.97
CA ILE A 148 -4.70 3.64 2.08
C ILE A 148 -6.18 3.64 2.45
N SER A 149 -7.05 3.38 1.48
CA SER A 149 -8.50 3.43 1.66
C SER A 149 -9.22 2.33 0.87
N ASN A 150 -10.36 1.91 1.39
CA ASN A 150 -11.32 1.07 0.67
C ASN A 150 -12.70 1.74 0.49
N GLY A 151 -12.84 3.02 0.86
CA GLY A 151 -14.15 3.69 0.84
C GLY A 151 -14.21 5.12 1.40
N GLN A 152 -13.19 5.58 2.12
CA GLN A 152 -13.13 6.92 2.69
C GLN A 152 -12.13 7.81 1.94
N SER A 153 -12.53 9.05 1.64
CA SER A 153 -11.76 9.95 0.76
C SER A 153 -10.94 11.02 1.50
N SER A 154 -11.05 11.13 2.83
CA SER A 154 -10.22 12.05 3.60
C SER A 154 -10.04 11.61 5.04
N ILE A 155 -8.93 12.03 5.66
CA ILE A 155 -8.61 11.76 7.06
C ILE A 155 -7.62 12.79 7.58
N LYS A 156 -7.77 13.18 8.84
CA LYS A 156 -6.74 13.94 9.55
C LYS A 156 -5.75 12.98 10.17
N VAL A 157 -4.48 13.02 9.79
CA VAL A 157 -3.48 12.06 10.28
C VAL A 157 -2.54 12.74 11.27
N GLN A 158 -2.36 12.15 12.46
CA GLN A 158 -1.25 12.47 13.34
C GLN A 158 0.03 11.83 12.78
N SER A 159 0.99 12.65 12.34
CA SER A 159 2.24 12.15 11.76
C SER A 159 3.39 12.18 12.76
N ARG A 160 4.50 11.53 12.39
CA ARG A 160 5.79 11.65 13.07
C ARG A 160 6.73 12.64 12.38
N PHE A 161 6.25 13.37 11.36
CA PHE A 161 7.03 14.42 10.73
C PHE A 161 7.19 15.62 11.67
N PRO A 162 8.27 16.41 11.55
CA PRO A 162 8.42 17.63 12.33
C PRO A 162 7.28 18.62 12.06
N ALA A 163 6.84 19.32 13.11
CA ALA A 163 5.87 20.41 12.97
C ALA A 163 6.36 21.46 11.96
N ASN A 164 5.46 21.95 11.11
CA ASN A 164 5.73 22.89 10.02
C ASN A 164 6.64 22.34 8.90
N ALA A 165 7.01 21.05 8.91
CA ALA A 165 7.71 20.45 7.79
C ALA A 165 6.80 20.46 6.55
N ARG A 166 7.41 20.72 5.39
CA ARG A 166 6.75 20.55 4.09
C ARG A 166 6.90 19.10 3.66
N VAL A 167 5.77 18.43 3.47
CA VAL A 167 5.70 17.04 3.02
C VAL A 167 4.92 16.98 1.71
N CYS A 168 5.29 16.05 0.84
CA CYS A 168 4.70 15.91 -0.48
C CYS A 168 4.35 14.45 -0.75
N ASP A 169 3.30 14.24 -1.54
CA ASP A 169 2.91 12.92 -2.00
C ASP A 169 3.93 12.41 -3.03
N TYR A 170 4.64 11.34 -2.67
CA TYR A 170 5.63 10.70 -3.53
C TYR A 170 5.02 10.16 -4.83
N LEU A 171 3.74 9.78 -4.84
CA LEU A 171 3.06 9.30 -6.03
C LEU A 171 2.65 10.45 -6.96
N GLU A 172 2.38 11.64 -6.39
CA GLU A 172 1.97 12.88 -7.05
C GLU A 172 2.75 14.08 -6.46
N PRO A 173 4.02 14.30 -6.86
CA PRO A 173 4.91 15.26 -6.19
C PRO A 173 4.45 16.74 -6.20
N SER A 174 3.49 17.09 -7.05
CA SER A 174 2.83 18.40 -7.03
C SER A 174 1.90 18.61 -5.82
N HIS A 175 1.49 17.53 -5.15
CA HIS A 175 0.64 17.59 -3.98
C HIS A 175 1.49 17.67 -2.71
N CYS A 176 1.64 18.87 -2.16
CA CYS A 176 2.36 19.11 -0.91
C CYS A 176 1.50 19.80 0.13
N VAL A 177 1.75 19.49 1.40
CA VAL A 177 1.09 20.07 2.56
C VAL A 177 2.14 20.43 3.63
N ASN A 178 1.82 21.42 4.46
CA ASN A 178 2.62 21.71 5.64
C ASN A 178 2.03 20.95 6.82
N VAL A 179 2.89 20.24 7.56
CA VAL A 179 2.50 19.58 8.80
C VAL A 179 2.08 20.65 9.81
N GLY A 180 0.91 20.51 10.43
CA GLY A 180 0.43 21.47 11.43
C GLY A 180 1.36 21.55 12.64
N SER A 181 1.21 22.60 13.45
CA SER A 181 2.02 22.82 14.65
C SER A 181 1.94 21.66 15.67
N GLY A 182 0.81 20.93 15.68
CA GLY A 182 0.62 19.72 16.49
C GLY A 182 1.10 18.41 15.84
N GLY A 183 1.77 18.46 14.68
CA GLY A 183 2.25 17.26 13.97
C GLY A 183 1.19 16.57 13.09
N ALA A 184 -0.03 17.10 13.02
CA ALA A 184 -1.13 16.55 12.23
C ALA A 184 -1.44 17.41 11.00
N PHE A 185 -2.00 16.77 9.97
CA PHE A 185 -2.52 17.43 8.77
C PHE A 185 -3.62 16.61 8.10
N ASP A 186 -4.44 17.26 7.28
CA ASP A 186 -5.49 16.60 6.50
C ASP A 186 -4.92 15.96 5.24
N VAL A 187 -5.31 14.72 4.98
CA VAL A 187 -5.01 13.96 3.77
C VAL A 187 -6.29 13.74 3.00
N VAL A 188 -6.29 14.10 1.71
CA VAL A 188 -7.43 13.92 0.80
C VAL A 188 -7.05 12.92 -0.30
N LEU A 189 -7.74 11.78 -0.34
CA LEU A 189 -7.53 10.68 -1.28
C LEU A 189 -8.44 10.86 -2.51
N SER A 190 -7.89 11.37 -3.60
CA SER A 190 -8.63 11.54 -4.86
C SER A 190 -9.08 10.17 -5.39
N ASN A 191 -10.39 9.96 -5.53
CA ASN A 191 -10.98 8.68 -5.94
C ASN A 191 -10.54 7.48 -5.08
N ASN A 192 -10.34 7.67 -3.77
CA ASN A 192 -9.85 6.65 -2.83
C ASN A 192 -8.49 6.03 -3.22
N LYS A 193 -7.73 6.64 -4.14
CA LYS A 193 -6.36 6.21 -4.45
C LYS A 193 -5.44 6.47 -3.25
N PRO A 194 -4.45 5.60 -3.02
CA PRO A 194 -3.55 5.73 -1.89
C PRO A 194 -2.65 6.96 -2.05
N ARG A 195 -2.11 7.45 -0.93
CA ARG A 195 -1.06 8.49 -0.92
C ARG A 195 0.12 8.06 -0.06
N ILE A 196 1.31 8.53 -0.44
CA ILE A 196 2.53 8.32 0.34
C ILE A 196 3.20 9.66 0.58
N PHE A 197 3.16 10.18 1.80
CA PHE A 197 3.87 11.42 2.11
C PHE A 197 5.30 11.15 2.57
N VAL A 198 6.23 11.96 2.05
CA VAL A 198 7.63 12.06 2.49
C VAL A 198 7.97 13.54 2.68
N LYS A 199 9.06 13.87 3.39
CA LYS A 199 9.54 15.26 3.42
C LYS A 199 9.91 15.70 2.01
N GLU A 200 9.67 16.97 1.67
CA GLU A 200 9.99 17.51 0.34
C GLU A 200 11.48 17.33 -0.02
N SER A 201 12.37 17.40 0.97
CA SER A 201 13.81 17.14 0.81
C SER A 201 14.16 15.69 0.47
N ASP A 202 13.22 14.76 0.67
CA ASP A 202 13.37 13.35 0.37
C ASP A 202 12.61 12.93 -0.91
N LEU A 203 12.03 13.86 -1.69
CA LEU A 203 11.43 13.60 -3.02
C LEU A 203 12.46 13.23 -4.09
#